data_AF-A0A1V5KGF7-F1
#
_entry.id   AF-A0A1V5KGF7-F1
#
_cell.length_a   1.000
_cell.length_b   1.000
_cell.length_c   1.000
_cell.angle_alpha   90.00
_cell.angle_beta   90.00
_cell.angle_gamma   90.00
#
_symmetry.space_group_name_H-M   'P 1'
#
loop_
_entity.id
_entity.type
_entity.pdbx_description
1 polymer ?
#
loop_
_entity_poly.entity_id
_entity_poly.type
_entity_poly.pdbx_seq_one_letter_code
_entity_poly.pdbx_strand_id
1 'polypeptide(L)'
;MVFDRFWLEWVQETYRLDSILVAVRDRPFLNDATLDDARHAGLDQVNNAEIVAFWPEERGQKSRYHATWKRLQAQDLVIAKGQANFEALSSESDVFFHFVVKCAQVIHFLAEKTGRPVGMGSFVCWRNPGDRVVAPLQI
;
A
#
# COMPACT_ATOMS: atom_id res chain seq x y z
N MET A 1 -10.72 -2.59 3.38
CA MET A 1 -11.66 -1.94 2.44
C MET A 1 -12.59 -0.95 3.13
N VAL A 2 -13.51 -1.40 4.00
CA VAL A 2 -14.47 -0.50 4.67
C VAL A 2 -13.79 0.59 5.52
N PHE A 3 -12.81 0.20 6.35
CA PHE A 3 -12.01 1.18 7.11
C PHE A 3 -11.15 2.08 6.22
N ASP A 4 -10.78 1.63 5.02
CA ASP A 4 -9.98 2.44 4.09
C ASP A 4 -10.82 3.58 3.53
N ARG A 5 -12.11 3.33 3.24
CA ARG A 5 -13.04 4.40 2.83
C ARG A 5 -13.16 5.48 3.90
N PHE A 6 -13.46 5.08 5.14
CA PHE A 6 -13.59 6.04 6.24
C PHE A 6 -12.31 6.89 6.41
N TRP A 7 -11.15 6.26 6.32
CA TRP A 7 -9.87 6.96 6.38
C TRP A 7 -9.68 7.92 5.20
N LEU A 8 -10.01 7.50 3.98
CA LEU A 8 -9.91 8.36 2.80
C LEU A 8 -10.87 9.54 2.83
N GLU A 9 -12.11 9.34 3.31
CA GLU A 9 -13.07 10.43 3.54
C GLU A 9 -12.49 11.45 4.53
N TRP A 10 -12.00 10.99 5.68
CA TRP A 10 -11.38 11.85 6.69
C TRP A 10 -10.16 12.61 6.15
N VAL A 11 -9.27 11.92 5.43
CA VAL A 11 -8.08 12.55 4.80
C VAL A 11 -8.52 13.60 3.78
N GLN A 12 -9.53 13.30 2.97
CA GLN A 12 -10.01 14.22 1.94
C GLN A 12 -10.67 15.46 2.54
N GLU A 13 -11.46 15.30 3.61
CA GLU A 13 -12.04 16.42 4.35
C GLU A 13 -10.98 17.29 5.02
N THR A 14 -9.94 16.66 5.58
CA THR A 14 -8.90 17.34 6.36
C THR A 14 -7.90 18.07 5.46
N TYR A 15 -7.45 17.43 4.38
CA TYR A 15 -6.33 17.91 3.56
C TYR A 15 -6.72 18.37 2.16
N ARG A 16 -7.96 18.09 1.70
CA ARG A 16 -8.49 18.48 0.39
C ARG A 16 -7.55 18.10 -0.76
N LEU A 17 -7.26 16.81 -0.89
CA LEU A 17 -6.33 16.31 -1.90
C LEU A 17 -6.90 16.51 -3.30
N ASP A 18 -6.05 16.89 -4.24
CA ASP A 18 -6.43 17.07 -5.66
C ASP A 18 -6.63 15.73 -6.38
N SER A 19 -6.02 14.65 -5.88
CA SER A 19 -6.05 13.32 -6.49
C SER A 19 -5.88 12.24 -5.42
N ILE A 20 -6.69 11.18 -5.53
CA ILE A 20 -6.58 9.94 -4.75
C ILE A 20 -6.61 8.77 -5.73
N LEU A 21 -5.56 7.94 -5.74
CA LEU A 21 -5.51 6.74 -6.58
C LEU A 21 -5.63 5.49 -5.70
N VAL A 22 -6.71 4.73 -5.86
CA VAL A 22 -6.96 3.50 -5.13
C VAL A 22 -6.66 2.30 -6.03
N ALA A 23 -5.57 1.60 -5.74
CA ALA A 23 -5.14 0.44 -6.49
C ALA A 23 -5.63 -0.87 -5.83
N VAL A 24 -6.38 -1.67 -6.56
CA VAL A 24 -6.92 -2.98 -6.13
C VAL A 24 -6.71 -4.03 -7.21
N ARG A 25 -7.04 -5.30 -6.94
CA ARG A 25 -6.96 -6.36 -7.94
C ARG A 25 -8.06 -6.21 -9.00
N ASP A 26 -7.78 -6.59 -10.25
CA ASP A 26 -8.83 -6.69 -11.28
C ASP A 26 -9.66 -7.98 -11.19
N ARG A 27 -9.18 -8.98 -10.46
CA ARG A 27 -9.86 -10.26 -10.25
C ARG A 27 -9.52 -10.81 -8.86
N PRO A 28 -10.37 -11.68 -8.27
CA PRO A 28 -10.12 -12.25 -6.95
C PRO A 28 -8.79 -13.00 -6.87
N PHE A 29 -8.05 -12.76 -5.79
CA PHE A 29 -6.87 -13.54 -5.40
C PHE A 29 -6.88 -13.71 -3.89
N LEU A 30 -7.19 -14.91 -3.41
CA LEU A 30 -7.45 -15.18 -1.99
C LEU A 30 -8.51 -14.21 -1.43
N ASN A 31 -8.11 -13.36 -0.48
CA ASN A 31 -8.95 -12.38 0.20
C ASN A 31 -8.63 -10.93 -0.22
N ASP A 32 -7.90 -10.76 -1.33
CA ASP A 32 -7.57 -9.43 -1.83
C ASP A 32 -8.81 -8.72 -2.39
N ALA A 33 -8.86 -7.44 -2.09
CA ALA A 33 -9.83 -6.50 -2.63
C ALA A 33 -9.80 -6.45 -4.16
N THR A 34 -10.97 -6.51 -4.78
CA THR A 34 -11.14 -6.31 -6.21
C THR A 34 -11.72 -4.94 -6.55
N LEU A 35 -11.75 -4.59 -7.84
CA LEU A 35 -12.44 -3.41 -8.36
C LEU A 35 -13.90 -3.34 -7.90
N ASP A 36 -14.59 -4.47 -7.89
CA ASP A 36 -16.00 -4.53 -7.52
C ASP A 36 -16.19 -4.38 -6.00
N ASP A 37 -15.30 -4.95 -5.18
CA ASP A 37 -15.30 -4.72 -3.74
C ASP A 37 -15.06 -3.24 -3.41
N ALA A 38 -14.21 -2.57 -4.20
CA ALA A 38 -13.91 -1.16 -4.02
C ALA A 38 -15.09 -0.24 -4.36
N ARG A 39 -15.79 -0.53 -5.45
CA ARG A 39 -17.03 0.16 -5.81
C ARG A 39 -18.15 -0.14 -4.81
N HIS A 40 -18.27 -1.39 -4.38
CA HIS A 40 -19.28 -1.78 -3.40
C HIS A 40 -19.05 -1.10 -2.04
N ALA A 41 -17.79 -0.96 -1.63
CA ALA A 41 -17.43 -0.18 -0.46
C ALA A 41 -17.66 1.34 -0.64
N GLY A 42 -17.85 1.82 -1.87
CA GLY A 42 -18.07 3.23 -2.23
C GLY A 42 -16.79 4.07 -2.24
N LEU A 43 -15.63 3.46 -2.54
CA LEU A 43 -14.36 4.19 -2.65
C LEU A 43 -14.31 5.12 -3.86
N ASP A 44 -15.05 4.80 -4.92
CA ASP A 44 -15.27 5.63 -6.10
C ASP A 44 -16.17 6.85 -5.84
N GLN A 45 -16.82 6.90 -4.67
CA GLN A 45 -17.66 8.02 -4.25
C GLN A 45 -16.88 9.05 -3.42
N VAL A 46 -15.65 8.73 -3.03
CA VAL A 46 -14.76 9.70 -2.36
C VAL A 46 -14.32 10.74 -3.38
N ASN A 47 -14.42 12.03 -3.04
CA ASN A 47 -14.03 13.11 -3.94
C ASN A 47 -12.57 12.95 -4.41
N ASN A 48 -12.37 13.13 -5.71
CA ASN A 48 -11.07 12.98 -6.40
C ASN A 48 -10.46 11.57 -6.35
N ALA A 49 -11.24 10.54 -5.97
CA ALA A 49 -10.78 9.16 -5.99
C ALA A 49 -11.00 8.49 -7.35
N GLU A 50 -9.95 7.84 -7.85
CA GLU A 50 -9.99 6.94 -8.99
C GLU A 50 -9.60 5.52 -8.54
N ILE A 51 -10.39 4.52 -8.94
CA ILE A 51 -10.06 3.12 -8.68
C ILE A 51 -9.38 2.51 -9.91
N VAL A 52 -8.20 1.92 -9.72
CA VAL A 52 -7.42 1.27 -10.77
C VAL A 52 -7.05 -0.16 -10.41
N ALA A 53 -6.82 -0.96 -11.45
CA ALA A 53 -6.31 -2.31 -11.31
C ALA A 53 -4.78 -2.33 -11.19
N PHE A 54 -4.27 -3.05 -10.20
CA PHE A 54 -2.84 -3.23 -9.97
C PHE A 54 -2.51 -4.61 -9.40
N TRP A 55 -1.40 -5.17 -9.87
CA TRP A 55 -0.88 -6.44 -9.37
C TRP A 55 0.65 -6.34 -9.17
N PRO A 56 1.12 -6.07 -7.94
CA PRO A 56 2.55 -5.97 -7.62
C PRO A 56 3.42 -7.12 -8.14
N GLU A 57 2.90 -8.35 -8.05
CA GLU A 57 3.60 -9.59 -8.38
C GLU A 57 3.80 -9.78 -9.89
N GLU A 58 3.10 -9.01 -10.74
CA GLU A 58 3.20 -9.08 -12.20
C GLU A 58 4.32 -8.18 -12.77
N ARG A 59 5.21 -7.67 -11.90
CA ARG A 59 6.33 -6.78 -12.21
C ARG A 59 7.17 -7.24 -13.41
N GLY A 60 7.33 -8.55 -13.59
CA GLY A 60 8.20 -9.11 -14.63
C GLY A 60 7.62 -9.16 -16.05
N GLN A 61 6.29 -9.05 -16.27
CA GLN A 61 5.72 -9.52 -17.54
C GLN A 61 4.53 -8.72 -18.13
N LYS A 62 4.13 -7.57 -17.58
CA LYS A 62 2.98 -6.83 -18.13
C LYS A 62 3.20 -5.34 -18.32
N SER A 63 2.88 -4.84 -19.51
CA SER A 63 2.82 -3.40 -19.82
C SER A 63 1.83 -2.66 -18.92
N ARG A 64 0.70 -3.31 -18.59
CA ARG A 64 -0.33 -2.77 -17.69
C ARG A 64 0.19 -2.53 -16.27
N TYR A 65 1.00 -3.43 -15.72
CA TYR A 65 1.67 -3.21 -14.43
C TYR A 65 2.48 -1.92 -14.46
N HIS A 66 3.36 -1.79 -15.46
CA HIS A 66 4.26 -0.65 -15.57
C HIS A 66 3.50 0.68 -15.73
N ALA A 67 2.39 0.66 -16.48
CA ALA A 67 1.54 1.83 -16.63
C ALA A 67 0.89 2.25 -15.31
N THR A 68 0.26 1.34 -14.58
CA THR A 68 -0.35 1.65 -13.28
C THR A 68 0.71 2.03 -12.24
N TRP A 69 1.83 1.32 -12.20
CA TRP A 69 2.93 1.60 -11.26
C TRP A 69 3.49 3.01 -11.45
N LYS A 70 3.70 3.46 -12.70
CA LYS A 70 4.13 4.84 -12.98
C LYS A 70 3.14 5.88 -12.47
N ARG A 71 1.83 5.62 -12.57
CA ARG A 71 0.79 6.52 -12.04
C ARG A 71 0.81 6.58 -10.52
N LEU A 72 1.06 5.45 -9.86
CA LEU A 72 1.22 5.37 -8.40
C LEU A 72 2.47 6.12 -7.95
N GLN A 73 3.62 5.88 -8.60
CA GLN A 73 4.89 6.55 -8.27
C GLN A 73 4.87 8.07 -8.54
N ALA A 74 3.96 8.56 -9.38
CA ALA A 74 3.78 9.98 -9.62
C ALA A 74 3.01 10.70 -8.50
N GLN A 75 2.41 9.98 -7.55
CA GLN A 75 1.74 10.58 -6.39
C GLN A 75 2.77 11.04 -5.35
N ASP A 76 2.45 12.09 -4.61
CA ASP A 76 3.31 12.61 -3.52
C ASP A 76 3.49 11.61 -2.37
N LEU A 77 2.51 10.70 -2.20
CA LEU A 77 2.48 9.70 -1.15
C LEU A 77 1.88 8.39 -1.68
N VAL A 78 2.61 7.29 -1.51
CA VAL A 78 2.14 5.93 -1.83
C VAL A 78 2.06 5.10 -0.56
N ILE A 79 0.89 4.51 -0.30
CA ILE A 79 0.67 3.61 0.85
C ILE A 79 0.29 2.22 0.34
N ALA A 80 1.16 1.24 0.59
CA ALA A 80 0.94 -0.16 0.37
C ALA A 80 0.36 -0.82 1.64
N LYS A 81 -0.91 -1.24 1.58
CA LYS A 81 -1.62 -1.89 2.70
C LYS A 81 -1.44 -3.41 2.66
N GLY A 82 -1.16 -4.04 3.79
CA GLY A 82 -1.09 -5.51 3.91
C GLY A 82 0.28 -6.12 3.58
N GLN A 83 0.54 -7.30 4.13
CA GLN A 83 1.87 -7.93 4.07
C GLN A 83 2.26 -8.38 2.66
N ALA A 84 1.32 -8.87 1.83
CA ALA A 84 1.63 -9.29 0.47
C ALA A 84 2.17 -8.12 -0.39
N ASN A 85 1.58 -6.93 -0.24
CA ASN A 85 2.06 -5.73 -0.90
C ASN A 85 3.46 -5.32 -0.41
N PHE A 86 3.73 -5.47 0.89
CA PHE A 86 5.08 -5.29 1.44
C PHE A 86 6.08 -6.27 0.82
N GLU A 87 5.77 -7.57 0.79
CA GLU A 87 6.66 -8.58 0.23
C GLU A 87 6.98 -8.30 -1.25
N ALA A 88 5.98 -7.86 -2.03
CA ALA A 88 6.14 -7.57 -3.45
C ALA A 88 6.86 -6.24 -3.75
N LEU A 89 6.69 -5.22 -2.89
CA LEU A 89 7.17 -3.85 -3.15
C LEU A 89 8.28 -3.39 -2.18
N SER A 90 8.75 -4.24 -1.27
CA SER A 90 9.74 -3.86 -0.23
C SER A 90 11.08 -3.34 -0.78
N SER A 91 11.41 -3.66 -2.04
CA SER A 91 12.58 -3.10 -2.73
C SER A 91 12.38 -1.65 -3.20
N GLU A 92 11.15 -1.18 -3.32
CA GLU A 92 10.83 0.15 -3.82
C GLU A 92 11.06 1.20 -2.72
N SER A 93 11.67 2.32 -3.10
CA SER A 93 11.80 3.49 -2.24
C SER A 93 10.50 4.30 -2.23
N ASP A 94 10.36 5.17 -1.24
CA ASP A 94 9.26 6.15 -1.15
C ASP A 94 7.84 5.57 -1.07
N VAL A 95 7.72 4.27 -0.77
CA VAL A 95 6.45 3.61 -0.43
C VAL A 95 6.35 3.47 1.09
N PHE A 96 5.20 3.85 1.65
CA PHE A 96 4.83 3.54 3.03
C PHE A 96 4.09 2.20 3.08
N PHE A 97 4.50 1.33 3.99
CA PHE A 97 3.92 0.03 4.22
C PHE A 97 3.12 0.06 5.51
N HIS A 98 1.84 -0.29 5.43
CA HIS A 98 0.97 -0.39 6.60
C HIS A 98 0.31 -1.77 6.67
N PHE A 99 0.78 -2.60 7.60
CA PHE A 99 0.33 -3.99 7.71
C PHE A 99 0.57 -4.60 9.10
N VAL A 100 -0.06 -5.74 9.36
CA VAL A 100 0.20 -6.59 10.54
C VAL A 100 1.16 -7.70 10.14
N VAL A 101 2.20 -7.93 10.94
CA VAL A 101 3.20 -8.98 10.71
C VAL A 101 2.59 -10.36 10.98
N LYS A 102 2.72 -11.28 10.00
CA LYS A 102 2.11 -12.61 10.03
C LYS A 102 3.10 -13.78 9.87
N CYS A 103 4.38 -13.52 9.60
CA CYS A 103 5.37 -14.59 9.43
C CYS A 103 6.75 -14.19 9.97
N ALA A 104 7.56 -15.21 10.31
CA ALA A 104 8.90 -15.03 10.86
C ALA A 104 9.87 -14.37 9.87
N GLN A 105 9.73 -14.66 8.57
CA GLN A 105 10.56 -14.08 7.52
C GLN A 105 10.48 -12.55 7.52
N VAL A 106 9.27 -12.00 7.65
CA VAL A 106 9.06 -10.55 7.72
C VAL A 106 9.56 -9.96 9.04
N ILE A 107 9.46 -10.69 10.15
CA ILE A 107 10.08 -10.29 11.43
C ILE A 107 11.59 -10.11 11.25
N HIS A 108 12.27 -11.13 10.72
CA HIS A 108 13.72 -11.09 10.52
C HIS A 108 14.14 -9.97 9.57
N PHE A 109 13.44 -9.83 8.44
CA PHE A 109 13.71 -8.77 7.48
C PHE A 109 13.57 -7.38 8.10
N LEU A 110 12.47 -7.11 8.80
CA LEU A 110 12.25 -5.80 9.41
C LEU A 110 13.24 -5.54 10.54
N ALA A 111 13.53 -6.54 11.39
CA ALA A 111 14.52 -6.40 12.45
C ALA A 111 15.91 -6.04 11.89
N GLU A 112 16.32 -6.69 10.80
CA GLU A 112 17.58 -6.39 10.11
C GLU A 112 17.58 -4.98 9.50
N LYS A 113 16.50 -4.61 8.79
CA LYS A 113 16.42 -3.30 8.10
C LYS A 113 16.25 -2.12 9.04
N THR A 114 15.60 -2.33 10.18
CA THR A 114 15.21 -1.23 11.08
C THR A 114 16.02 -1.17 12.37
N GLY A 115 16.72 -2.26 12.72
CA GLY A 115 17.41 -2.39 14.00
C GLY A 115 16.48 -2.43 15.22
N ARG A 116 15.18 -2.65 15.02
CA ARG A 116 14.15 -2.66 16.08
C ARG A 116 13.57 -4.06 16.27
N PRO A 117 13.16 -4.42 17.51
CA PRO A 117 12.43 -5.65 17.74
C PRO A 117 11.06 -5.58 17.04
N VAL A 118 10.74 -6.60 16.26
CA VAL A 118 9.44 -6.80 15.61
C VAL A 118 8.90 -8.16 16.03
N GLY A 119 7.62 -8.23 16.37
CA GLY A 119 6.95 -9.45 16.78
C GLY A 119 5.91 -9.92 15.79
N MET A 120 5.46 -11.17 15.95
CA MET A 120 4.24 -11.65 15.31
C MET A 120 3.07 -10.79 15.79
N GLY A 121 2.23 -10.30 14.86
CA GLY A 121 1.09 -9.44 15.18
C GLY A 121 1.42 -7.96 15.39
N SER A 122 2.69 -7.54 15.27
CA SER A 122 3.05 -6.12 15.31
C SER A 122 2.38 -5.34 14.17
N PHE A 123 1.89 -4.13 14.48
CA PHE A 123 1.36 -3.20 13.50
C PHE A 123 2.50 -2.34 12.95
N VAL A 124 2.87 -2.57 11.71
CA VAL A 124 3.98 -1.88 11.06
C VAL A 124 3.45 -0.74 10.22
N CYS A 125 3.96 0.47 10.47
CA CYS A 125 3.95 1.60 9.55
C CYS A 125 5.41 1.98 9.27
N TRP A 126 5.92 1.59 8.10
CA TRP A 126 7.33 1.76 7.74
C TRP A 126 7.47 2.31 6.33
N ARG A 127 8.41 3.22 6.10
CA ARG A 127 8.82 3.64 4.75
C ARG A 127 10.20 3.07 4.46
N ASN A 128 10.42 2.48 3.28
CA ASN A 128 11.77 2.12 2.87
C ASN A 128 12.61 3.42 2.69
N PRO A 129 13.70 3.62 3.45
CA PRO A 129 14.49 4.84 3.37
C PRO A 129 15.13 5.06 2.00
N GLY A 130 15.40 4.00 1.21
CA GLY A 130 16.27 4.11 0.05
C GLY A 130 17.61 4.74 0.44
N ASP A 131 18.00 5.82 -0.23
CA ASP A 131 19.21 6.59 0.08
C ASP A 131 19.04 7.61 1.24
N ARG A 132 17.84 7.72 1.84
CA ARG A 132 17.58 8.69 2.92
C ARG A 132 18.08 8.15 4.26
N VAL A 133 18.69 9.03 5.07
CA VAL A 133 19.34 8.67 6.34
C VAL A 133 18.35 8.21 7.42
N VAL A 134 17.09 8.67 7.39
CA VAL A 134 16.07 8.33 8.39
C VAL A 134 14.74 8.05 7.70
N ALA A 135 14.20 6.86 7.94
CA ALA A 135 12.84 6.50 7.55
C ALA A 135 11.89 6.61 8.75
N PRO A 136 10.68 7.20 8.58
CA PRO A 136 9.63 7.09 9.58
C PRO A 136 9.27 5.60 9.78
N LEU A 137 9.25 5.18 11.04
CA LEU A 137 8.93 3.82 11.46
C LEU A 137 8.16 3.84 12.80
N GLN A 138 6.98 3.24 12.76
CA GLN A 138 6.17 2.90 13.91
C GLN A 138 5.90 1.38 13.87
N ILE A 139 6.20 0.68 14.96
CA ILE A 139 6.03 -0.77 15.16
C ILE A 139 5.21 -0.96 16.43
#